data_AF-A0A2E8Y5A7-F1
#
_entry.id   AF-A0A2E8Y5A7-F1
#
_cell.length_a   1.000
_cell.length_b   1.000
_cell.length_c   1.000
_cell.angle_alpha   90.00
_cell.angle_beta   90.00
_cell.angle_gamma   90.00
#
_symmetry.space_group_name_H-M   'P 1'
#
loop_
_entity.id
_entity.type
_entity.pdbx_description
1 polymer ?
#
loop_
_entity_poly.entity_id
_entity_poly.type
_entity_poly.pdbx_seq_one_letter_code
_entity_poly.pdbx_strand_id
1 'polypeptide(L)'
;PAVLTAVQRTALLQSRDSLAKRAEKAFAKLRPADTRKLKQYTDALAAERDPSAGQKVFSQHCATCHKAHDIGFAVGPDLTSEFRRAEETIVHDILAPSATIVGGYETYTVETRDGRVLSGVLAGESASSLTLNLPDGVQLDVLRKDIKSISSLAVSLMPESLGVVLKPEDVANVIAWLRRPPIRRVLFEDDPKILNWLNEGGGTASIDTGDKASGRASLKITPLQRYSPRIPNWSFKIRENPGPDEFRYLRLAWKAPAADGVMVELANNGAWPSSGSPERRYYSGKNSSDWQATRVSEKRPIEWTVVTRDMWKEFGDFTLTGIAPTALGGPAWFDRIELLRAAP
;
A
#
# COMPACT_ATOMS: atom_id res chain seq x y z
N PRO A 1 -23.94 -20.25 13.75
CA PRO A 1 -23.21 -20.59 12.49
C PRO A 1 -22.39 -19.42 11.92
N ALA A 2 -22.95 -18.19 11.89
CA ALA A 2 -22.29 -17.02 11.31
C ALA A 2 -21.04 -16.50 12.06
N VAL A 3 -20.79 -16.99 13.28
CA VAL A 3 -19.61 -16.62 14.10
C VAL A 3 -18.35 -17.38 13.66
N LEU A 4 -18.50 -18.49 12.93
CA LEU A 4 -17.38 -19.32 12.48
C LEU A 4 -16.99 -19.01 11.04
N THR A 5 -15.70 -18.80 10.80
CA THR A 5 -15.15 -18.60 9.45
C THR A 5 -15.33 -19.86 8.58
N ALA A 6 -15.22 -19.72 7.27
CA ALA A 6 -15.26 -20.88 6.36
C ALA A 6 -14.16 -21.90 6.71
N VAL A 7 -12.96 -21.43 7.03
CA VAL A 7 -11.84 -22.25 7.52
C VAL A 7 -12.21 -23.02 8.79
N GLN A 8 -12.77 -22.34 9.81
CA GLN A 8 -13.18 -22.99 11.06
C GLN A 8 -14.29 -24.02 10.84
N ARG A 9 -15.26 -23.72 9.95
CA ARG A 9 -16.30 -24.67 9.57
C ARG A 9 -15.73 -25.90 8.87
N THR A 10 -14.80 -25.72 7.94
CA THR A 10 -14.11 -26.81 7.25
C THR A 10 -13.32 -27.68 8.23
N ALA A 11 -12.60 -27.07 9.18
CA ALA A 11 -11.89 -27.80 10.23
C ALA A 11 -12.85 -28.65 11.10
N LEU A 12 -14.04 -28.14 11.43
CA LEU A 12 -15.05 -28.88 12.18
C LEU A 12 -15.65 -30.03 11.35
N LEU A 13 -15.87 -29.83 10.05
CA LEU A 13 -16.37 -30.88 9.14
C LEU A 13 -15.34 -31.99 8.93
N GLN A 14 -14.04 -31.66 8.98
CA GLN A 14 -12.93 -32.61 8.86
C GLN A 14 -12.51 -33.23 10.20
N SER A 15 -13.18 -32.87 11.31
CA SER A 15 -12.90 -33.42 12.63
C SER A 15 -13.34 -34.89 12.78
N ARG A 16 -12.84 -35.58 13.81
CA ARG A 16 -13.19 -36.99 14.05
C ARG A 16 -14.60 -37.13 14.66
N ASP A 17 -15.25 -38.25 14.35
CA ASP A 17 -16.45 -38.78 15.00
C ASP A 17 -17.69 -37.87 15.00
N SER A 18 -18.32 -37.69 16.17
CA SER A 18 -19.63 -37.07 16.34
C SER A 18 -19.64 -35.56 16.07
N LEU A 19 -18.47 -34.90 16.10
CA LEU A 19 -18.34 -33.46 15.88
C LEU A 19 -18.57 -33.09 14.41
N ALA A 20 -18.01 -33.86 13.46
CA ALA A 20 -18.27 -33.69 12.04
C ALA A 20 -19.77 -33.82 11.71
N LYS A 21 -20.45 -34.86 12.21
CA LYS A 21 -21.91 -35.06 12.02
C LYS A 21 -22.74 -33.89 12.56
N ARG A 22 -22.34 -33.33 13.70
CA ARG A 22 -23.00 -32.14 14.30
C ARG A 22 -22.76 -30.89 13.45
N ALA A 23 -21.53 -30.72 12.94
CA ALA A 23 -21.16 -29.63 12.06
C ALA A 23 -21.93 -29.70 10.74
N GLU A 24 -22.02 -30.86 10.09
CA GLU A 24 -22.81 -31.09 8.88
C GLU A 24 -24.27 -30.67 9.07
N LYS A 25 -24.92 -31.15 10.14
CA LYS A 25 -26.31 -30.79 10.46
C LYS A 25 -26.48 -29.29 10.73
N ALA A 26 -25.49 -28.66 11.35
CA ALA A 26 -25.51 -27.23 11.66
C ALA A 26 -25.25 -26.33 10.42
N PHE A 27 -24.46 -26.82 9.45
CA PHE A 27 -24.03 -26.05 8.28
C PHE A 27 -24.84 -26.34 7.02
N ALA A 28 -25.67 -27.39 6.98
CA ALA A 28 -26.52 -27.75 5.83
C ALA A 28 -27.45 -26.62 5.31
N LYS A 29 -27.60 -25.52 6.05
CA LYS A 29 -28.39 -24.34 5.68
C LYS A 29 -27.59 -23.19 5.03
N LEU A 30 -26.25 -23.30 4.98
CA LEU A 30 -25.38 -22.29 4.37
C LEU A 30 -25.30 -22.57 2.87
N ARG A 31 -26.12 -21.87 2.09
CA ARG A 31 -26.19 -22.01 0.63
C ARG A 31 -25.21 -21.03 -0.05
N PRO A 32 -24.72 -21.35 -1.27
CA PRO A 32 -24.04 -20.38 -2.12
C PRO A 32 -24.90 -19.12 -2.30
N ALA A 33 -24.26 -18.00 -2.64
CA ALA A 33 -24.95 -16.73 -2.88
C ALA A 33 -26.15 -16.93 -3.83
N ASP A 34 -27.35 -16.62 -3.34
CA ASP A 34 -28.60 -16.68 -4.10
C ASP A 34 -28.49 -15.77 -5.33
N THR A 35 -28.86 -16.25 -6.52
CA THR A 35 -28.86 -15.48 -7.78
C THR A 35 -29.62 -14.15 -7.61
N ARG A 36 -30.66 -14.11 -6.78
CA ARG A 36 -31.37 -12.89 -6.42
C ARG A 36 -30.47 -11.87 -5.70
N LYS A 37 -29.65 -12.36 -4.78
CA LYS A 37 -28.72 -11.54 -4.01
C LYS A 37 -27.61 -11.01 -4.91
N LEU A 38 -27.04 -11.84 -5.78
CA LEU A 38 -26.08 -11.37 -6.78
C LEU A 38 -26.67 -10.22 -7.61
N LYS A 39 -27.91 -10.39 -8.10
CA LYS A 39 -28.61 -9.35 -8.86
C LYS A 39 -28.77 -8.04 -8.07
N GLN A 40 -29.16 -8.11 -6.79
CA GLN A 40 -29.30 -6.91 -5.94
C GLN A 40 -28.00 -6.12 -5.84
N TYR A 41 -26.85 -6.79 -5.74
CA TYR A 41 -25.55 -6.13 -5.64
C TYR A 41 -25.09 -5.59 -6.99
N THR A 42 -25.33 -6.31 -8.08
CA THR A 42 -25.00 -5.81 -9.42
C THR A 42 -25.88 -4.64 -9.83
N ASP A 43 -27.18 -4.64 -9.47
CA ASP A 43 -28.09 -3.53 -9.75
C ASP A 43 -27.61 -2.24 -9.05
N ALA A 44 -27.04 -2.34 -7.85
CA ALA A 44 -26.49 -1.19 -7.11
C ALA A 44 -25.29 -0.53 -7.80
N LEU A 45 -24.62 -1.21 -8.74
CA LEU A 45 -23.58 -0.59 -9.56
C LEU A 45 -24.14 0.52 -10.45
N ALA A 46 -25.40 0.48 -10.87
CA ALA A 46 -25.96 1.52 -11.72
C ALA A 46 -26.32 2.82 -10.96
N ALA A 47 -26.33 2.78 -9.62
CA ALA A 47 -26.68 3.92 -8.78
C ALA A 47 -25.52 4.92 -8.64
N GLU A 48 -25.82 6.10 -8.10
CA GLU A 48 -24.78 7.04 -7.65
C GLU A 48 -23.94 6.40 -6.54
N ARG A 49 -22.62 6.56 -6.61
CA ARG A 49 -21.66 5.89 -5.73
C ARG A 49 -20.79 6.93 -5.06
N ASP A 50 -20.45 6.70 -3.80
CA ASP A 50 -19.53 7.52 -3.01
C ASP A 50 -18.22 6.76 -2.74
N PRO A 51 -17.14 7.08 -3.48
CA PRO A 51 -15.84 6.45 -3.26
C PRO A 51 -15.20 6.80 -1.91
N SER A 52 -15.59 7.88 -1.24
CA SER A 52 -15.11 8.21 0.10
C SER A 52 -15.72 7.26 1.13
N ALA A 53 -17.02 6.94 1.00
CA ALA A 53 -17.65 5.86 1.75
C ALA A 53 -17.00 4.50 1.39
N GLY A 54 -16.72 4.27 0.10
CA GLY A 54 -16.02 3.08 -0.37
C GLY A 54 -14.66 2.86 0.29
N GLN A 55 -13.85 3.91 0.42
CA GLN A 55 -12.58 3.85 1.13
C GLN A 55 -12.74 3.40 2.59
N LYS A 56 -13.77 3.91 3.29
CA LYS A 56 -14.04 3.55 4.69
C LYS A 56 -14.41 2.08 4.82
N VAL A 57 -15.31 1.60 3.96
CA VAL A 57 -15.71 0.19 3.90
C VAL A 57 -14.50 -0.71 3.59
N PHE A 58 -13.69 -0.33 2.59
CA PHE A 58 -12.45 -1.06 2.26
C PHE A 58 -11.52 -1.14 3.46
N SER A 59 -11.28 -0.01 4.14
CA SER A 59 -10.39 0.05 5.30
C SER A 59 -10.88 -0.81 6.47
N GLN A 60 -12.21 -0.94 6.63
CA GLN A 60 -12.82 -1.70 7.71
C GLN A 60 -12.89 -3.21 7.43
N HIS A 61 -13.08 -3.61 6.18
CA HIS A 61 -13.44 -4.99 5.85
C HIS A 61 -12.47 -5.70 4.91
N CYS A 62 -11.74 -4.96 4.07
CA CYS A 62 -10.90 -5.52 3.02
C CYS A 62 -9.40 -5.36 3.33
N ALA A 63 -9.02 -4.24 3.96
CA ALA A 63 -7.63 -3.85 4.19
C ALA A 63 -6.86 -4.83 5.11
N THR A 64 -7.55 -5.58 5.96
CA THR A 64 -6.98 -6.66 6.78
C THR A 64 -6.26 -7.72 5.95
N CYS A 65 -6.71 -7.96 4.71
CA CYS A 65 -6.09 -8.98 3.85
C CYS A 65 -5.59 -8.44 2.51
N HIS A 66 -6.21 -7.40 1.96
CA HIS A 66 -5.90 -6.88 0.64
C HIS A 66 -5.24 -5.51 0.70
N LYS A 67 -4.29 -5.29 -0.21
CA LYS A 67 -3.70 -3.98 -0.45
C LYS A 67 -4.44 -3.30 -1.61
N ALA A 68 -4.79 -2.03 -1.47
CA ALA A 68 -5.26 -1.18 -2.57
C ALA A 68 -4.88 0.27 -2.28
N HIS A 69 -4.37 1.00 -3.29
CA HIS A 69 -4.01 2.43 -3.13
C HIS A 69 -3.07 2.70 -1.95
N ASP A 70 -2.14 1.76 -1.70
CA ASP A 70 -1.22 1.74 -0.55
C ASP A 70 -1.90 1.65 0.84
N ILE A 71 -3.14 1.16 0.90
CA ILE A 71 -3.86 0.86 2.15
C ILE A 71 -4.02 -0.66 2.26
N GLY A 72 -3.75 -1.21 3.46
CA GLY A 72 -3.95 -2.61 3.79
C GLY A 72 -2.71 -3.49 3.67
N PHE A 73 -2.90 -4.80 3.66
CA PHE A 73 -1.83 -5.81 3.74
C PHE A 73 -1.80 -6.74 2.53
N ALA A 74 -0.65 -7.36 2.26
CA ALA A 74 -0.45 -8.28 1.15
C ALA A 74 -0.66 -9.75 1.57
N VAL A 75 -1.87 -10.08 2.03
CA VAL A 75 -2.27 -11.46 2.39
C VAL A 75 -3.01 -12.12 1.23
N GLY A 76 -3.99 -11.40 0.67
CA GLY A 76 -4.67 -11.71 -0.59
C GLY A 76 -4.12 -10.90 -1.76
N PRO A 77 -4.69 -11.07 -2.97
CA PRO A 77 -4.30 -10.32 -4.16
C PRO A 77 -4.28 -8.79 -3.95
N ASP A 78 -3.30 -8.11 -4.54
CA ASP A 78 -3.27 -6.64 -4.59
C ASP A 78 -4.41 -6.13 -5.49
N LEU A 79 -5.32 -5.36 -4.91
CA LEU A 79 -6.50 -4.85 -5.59
C LEU A 79 -6.28 -3.49 -6.28
N THR A 80 -5.07 -2.92 -6.21
CA THR A 80 -4.72 -1.65 -6.86
C THR A 80 -4.89 -1.71 -8.38
N SER A 81 -4.71 -2.88 -8.99
CA SER A 81 -4.86 -3.08 -10.44
C SER A 81 -6.23 -3.61 -10.86
N GLU A 82 -7.12 -3.90 -9.91
CA GLU A 82 -8.40 -4.57 -10.16
C GLU A 82 -9.45 -3.66 -10.82
N PHE A 83 -9.16 -2.36 -10.97
CA PHE A 83 -10.02 -1.40 -11.69
C PHE A 83 -10.35 -1.79 -13.14
N ARG A 84 -9.57 -2.72 -13.72
CA ARG A 84 -9.70 -3.22 -15.09
C ARG A 84 -10.66 -4.41 -15.24
N ARG A 85 -11.05 -5.09 -14.15
CA ARG A 85 -12.01 -6.21 -14.21
C ARG A 85 -13.44 -5.71 -14.34
N ALA A 86 -14.32 -6.57 -14.84
CA ALA A 86 -15.76 -6.32 -14.83
C ALA A 86 -16.24 -6.23 -13.37
N GLU A 87 -17.10 -5.25 -13.08
CA GLU A 87 -17.53 -4.94 -11.71
C GLU A 87 -18.35 -6.08 -11.12
N GLU A 88 -19.15 -6.75 -11.95
CA GLU A 88 -19.96 -7.91 -11.59
C GLU A 88 -19.10 -9.08 -11.12
N THR A 89 -17.91 -9.23 -11.70
CA THR A 89 -16.95 -10.25 -11.24
C THR A 89 -16.41 -9.91 -9.86
N ILE A 90 -16.11 -8.64 -9.57
CA ILE A 90 -15.67 -8.20 -8.25
C ILE A 90 -16.79 -8.41 -7.21
N VAL A 91 -18.05 -8.09 -7.57
CA VAL A 91 -19.21 -8.39 -6.73
C VAL A 91 -19.30 -9.89 -6.43
N HIS A 92 -19.15 -10.74 -7.45
CA HIS A 92 -19.20 -12.18 -7.27
C HIS A 92 -18.08 -12.69 -6.34
N ASP A 93 -16.84 -12.21 -6.50
CA ASP A 93 -15.71 -12.58 -5.65
C ASP A 93 -15.95 -12.18 -4.18
N ILE A 94 -16.59 -11.03 -3.93
CA ILE A 94 -16.96 -10.60 -2.57
C ILE A 94 -18.06 -11.47 -1.97
N LEU A 95 -19.06 -11.85 -2.76
CA LEU A 95 -20.21 -12.62 -2.27
C LEU A 95 -19.95 -14.12 -2.17
N ALA A 96 -19.00 -14.64 -2.95
CA ALA A 96 -18.67 -16.05 -3.05
C ALA A 96 -17.14 -16.26 -3.12
N PRO A 97 -16.38 -15.88 -2.09
CA PRO A 97 -14.91 -15.86 -2.12
C PRO A 97 -14.25 -17.24 -2.31
N SER A 98 -14.97 -18.33 -2.00
CA SER A 98 -14.51 -19.71 -2.22
C SER A 98 -14.86 -20.25 -3.61
N ALA A 99 -15.61 -19.51 -4.44
CA ALA A 99 -16.02 -20.00 -5.76
C ALA A 99 -14.84 -20.09 -6.74
N THR A 100 -13.93 -19.11 -6.67
CA THR A 100 -12.67 -19.11 -7.41
C THR A 100 -11.59 -18.57 -6.49
N ILE A 101 -10.59 -19.40 -6.19
CA ILE A 101 -9.40 -19.00 -5.43
C ILE A 101 -8.29 -18.76 -6.43
N VAL A 102 -7.73 -17.54 -6.43
CA VAL A 102 -6.62 -17.17 -7.33
C VAL A 102 -5.39 -18.00 -6.97
N GLY A 103 -4.71 -18.55 -7.98
CA GLY A 103 -3.50 -19.34 -7.77
C GLY A 103 -2.42 -18.56 -7.00
N GLY A 104 -1.79 -19.21 -6.02
CA GLY A 104 -0.85 -18.58 -5.10
C GLY A 104 -1.49 -17.93 -3.87
N TYR A 105 -2.82 -17.94 -3.76
CA TYR A 105 -3.57 -17.46 -2.59
C TYR A 105 -4.42 -18.56 -1.95
N GLU A 106 -4.05 -19.82 -2.18
CA GLU A 106 -4.69 -20.97 -1.55
C GLU A 106 -4.55 -20.91 -0.04
N THR A 107 -5.61 -21.27 0.66
CA THR A 107 -5.59 -21.34 2.12
C THR A 107 -5.05 -22.70 2.54
N TYR A 108 -4.02 -22.70 3.38
CA TYR A 108 -3.44 -23.90 3.94
C TYR A 108 -3.82 -24.03 5.42
N THR A 109 -3.96 -25.27 5.87
CA THR A 109 -4.05 -25.63 7.28
C THR A 109 -2.84 -26.46 7.67
N VAL A 110 -2.19 -26.07 8.76
CA VAL A 110 -1.03 -26.73 9.34
C VAL A 110 -1.41 -27.23 10.72
N GLU A 111 -1.44 -28.54 10.89
CA GLU A 111 -1.55 -29.18 12.20
C GLU A 111 -0.13 -29.35 12.76
N THR A 112 0.12 -28.81 13.93
CA THR A 112 1.41 -28.92 14.60
C THR A 112 1.42 -30.10 15.58
N ARG A 113 2.61 -30.58 15.94
CA ARG A 113 2.80 -31.70 16.87
C ARG A 113 2.40 -31.37 18.30
N ASP A 114 2.38 -30.08 18.66
CA ASP A 114 1.85 -29.58 19.92
C ASP A 114 0.31 -29.42 19.92
N GLY A 115 -0.36 -29.82 18.83
CA GLY A 115 -1.82 -29.87 18.73
C GLY A 115 -2.49 -28.58 18.27
N ARG A 116 -1.74 -27.53 17.91
CA ARG A 116 -2.32 -26.33 17.29
C ARG A 116 -2.72 -26.61 15.85
N VAL A 117 -3.75 -25.89 15.40
CA VAL A 117 -4.18 -25.86 14.00
C VAL A 117 -4.08 -24.42 13.54
N LEU A 118 -3.19 -24.18 12.59
CA LEU A 118 -2.89 -22.87 12.04
C LEU A 118 -3.44 -22.79 10.63
N SER A 119 -3.96 -21.64 10.22
CA SER A 119 -4.46 -21.45 8.87
C SER A 119 -4.08 -20.08 8.32
N GLY A 120 -3.66 -20.06 7.05
CA GLY A 120 -3.22 -18.85 6.37
C GLY A 120 -2.91 -19.10 4.90
N VAL A 121 -2.54 -18.05 4.18
CA VAL A 121 -2.06 -18.15 2.79
C VAL A 121 -0.59 -18.54 2.80
N LEU A 122 -0.18 -19.47 1.95
CA LEU A 122 1.22 -19.88 1.86
C LEU A 122 2.05 -18.75 1.22
N ALA A 123 2.96 -18.17 2.01
CA ALA A 123 3.82 -17.07 1.57
C ALA A 123 5.23 -17.54 1.16
N GLY A 124 5.67 -18.66 1.72
CA GLY A 124 6.99 -19.22 1.43
C GLY A 124 7.15 -20.61 2.00
N GLU A 125 7.97 -21.41 1.34
CA GLU A 125 8.30 -22.77 1.76
C GLU A 125 9.78 -23.03 1.53
N SER A 126 10.46 -23.59 2.54
CA SER A 126 11.87 -23.98 2.49
C SER A 126 12.03 -25.41 2.98
N ALA A 127 13.22 -25.99 2.82
CA ALA A 127 13.55 -27.31 3.37
C ALA A 127 13.21 -27.46 4.87
N SER A 128 13.26 -26.35 5.63
CA SER A 128 13.16 -26.35 7.10
C SER A 128 11.92 -25.68 7.68
N SER A 129 11.20 -24.87 6.89
CA SER A 129 10.10 -24.03 7.38
C SER A 129 9.02 -23.78 6.34
N LEU A 130 7.84 -23.39 6.82
CA LEU A 130 6.74 -22.82 6.05
C LEU A 130 6.36 -21.47 6.64
N THR A 131 6.14 -20.49 5.78
CA THR A 131 5.68 -19.16 6.16
C THR A 131 4.23 -18.99 5.73
N LEU A 132 3.35 -18.68 6.68
CA LEU A 132 1.95 -18.38 6.43
C LEU A 132 1.72 -16.87 6.58
N ASN A 133 1.03 -16.26 5.61
CA ASN A 133 0.43 -14.94 5.76
C ASN A 133 -0.96 -15.10 6.40
N LEU A 134 -1.16 -14.37 7.50
CA LEU A 134 -2.40 -14.28 8.24
C LEU A 134 -3.00 -12.87 8.08
N PRO A 135 -4.28 -12.68 8.44
CA PRO A 135 -4.91 -11.37 8.53
C PRO A 135 -4.02 -10.32 9.25
N ASP A 136 -4.18 -9.08 8.85
CA ASP A 136 -3.42 -7.90 9.31
C ASP A 136 -1.91 -7.96 8.99
N GLY A 137 -1.55 -8.74 7.96
CA GLY A 137 -0.17 -8.87 7.48
C GLY A 137 0.74 -9.65 8.42
N VAL A 138 0.18 -10.37 9.39
CA VAL A 138 0.95 -11.20 10.32
C VAL A 138 1.59 -12.36 9.56
N GLN A 139 2.90 -12.50 9.67
CA GLN A 139 3.63 -13.66 9.16
C GLN A 139 3.90 -14.64 10.28
N LEU A 140 3.63 -15.92 10.01
CA LEU A 140 3.90 -17.01 10.94
C LEU A 140 4.81 -18.05 10.28
N ASP A 141 6.02 -18.15 10.81
CA ASP A 141 6.96 -19.20 10.42
C ASP A 141 6.74 -20.45 11.28
N VAL A 142 6.49 -21.58 10.63
CA VAL A 142 6.32 -22.88 11.27
C VAL A 142 7.47 -23.78 10.81
N LEU A 143 8.28 -24.24 11.77
CA LEU A 143 9.36 -25.18 11.49
C LEU A 143 8.77 -26.53 11.09
N ARG A 144 9.28 -27.14 10.03
CA ARG A 144 8.77 -28.43 9.52
C ARG A 144 8.87 -29.56 10.54
N LYS A 145 9.86 -29.52 11.44
CA LYS A 145 9.98 -30.47 12.55
C LYS A 145 8.82 -30.37 13.56
N ASP A 146 8.08 -29.28 13.58
CA ASP A 146 6.95 -29.06 14.48
C ASP A 146 5.62 -29.35 13.77
N ILE A 147 5.66 -29.68 12.47
CA ILE A 147 4.49 -29.98 11.66
C ILE A 147 4.15 -31.46 11.73
N LYS A 148 2.87 -31.72 11.97
CA LYS A 148 2.26 -33.03 11.92
C LYS A 148 1.62 -33.29 10.56
N SER A 149 0.86 -32.32 10.04
CA SER A 149 0.24 -32.42 8.71
C SER A 149 0.03 -31.04 8.08
N ILE A 150 -0.04 -31.01 6.75
CA ILE A 150 -0.33 -29.81 5.96
C ILE A 150 -1.37 -30.19 4.91
N SER A 151 -2.39 -29.37 4.74
CA SER A 151 -3.40 -29.55 3.68
C SER A 151 -3.81 -28.20 3.10
N SER A 152 -4.07 -28.15 1.79
CA SER A 152 -4.77 -27.04 1.18
C SER A 152 -6.28 -27.20 1.40
N LEU A 153 -6.98 -26.08 1.54
CA LEU A 153 -8.42 -26.02 1.68
C LEU A 153 -9.08 -25.56 0.39
N ALA A 154 -10.25 -26.12 0.09
CA ALA A 154 -11.13 -25.64 -1.00
C ALA A 154 -11.95 -24.40 -0.61
N VAL A 155 -11.68 -23.79 0.55
CA VAL A 155 -12.32 -22.57 1.02
C VAL A 155 -11.31 -21.45 1.12
N SER A 156 -11.74 -20.24 0.79
CA SER A 156 -10.90 -19.05 0.87
C SER A 156 -10.74 -18.57 2.32
N LEU A 157 -9.61 -17.92 2.60
CA LEU A 157 -9.38 -17.16 3.83
C LEU A 157 -10.26 -15.90 3.88
N MET A 158 -10.69 -15.40 2.72
CA MET A 158 -11.62 -14.27 2.63
C MET A 158 -12.99 -14.65 3.21
N PRO A 159 -13.57 -13.88 4.15
CA PRO A 159 -14.78 -14.28 4.84
C PRO A 159 -16.05 -14.23 3.98
N GLU A 160 -16.78 -15.35 3.89
CA GLU A 160 -18.14 -15.39 3.28
C GLU A 160 -19.14 -14.47 4.00
N SER A 161 -18.86 -14.07 5.24
CA SER A 161 -19.69 -13.14 6.01
C SER A 161 -19.75 -11.74 5.39
N LEU A 162 -18.82 -11.38 4.50
CA LEU A 162 -18.84 -10.09 3.81
C LEU A 162 -20.14 -9.88 3.04
N GLY A 163 -20.67 -10.92 2.37
CA GLY A 163 -21.96 -10.83 1.71
C GLY A 163 -23.15 -10.68 2.66
N VAL A 164 -22.98 -10.89 3.97
CA VAL A 164 -24.03 -10.70 4.99
C VAL A 164 -23.91 -9.33 5.66
N VAL A 165 -22.67 -8.88 5.90
CA VAL A 165 -22.37 -7.65 6.64
C VAL A 165 -22.43 -6.41 5.74
N LEU A 166 -21.94 -6.52 4.50
CA LEU A 166 -21.97 -5.42 3.55
C LEU A 166 -23.36 -5.31 2.92
N LYS A 167 -23.80 -4.09 2.65
CA LYS A 167 -24.98 -3.83 1.83
C LYS A 167 -24.58 -3.72 0.35
N PRO A 168 -25.55 -3.80 -0.59
CA PRO A 168 -25.30 -3.52 -2.01
C PRO A 168 -24.60 -2.17 -2.26
N GLU A 169 -25.03 -1.12 -1.54
CA GLU A 169 -24.42 0.22 -1.62
C GLU A 169 -22.95 0.22 -1.19
N ASP A 170 -22.60 -0.52 -0.13
CA ASP A 170 -21.24 -0.58 0.38
C ASP A 170 -20.30 -1.22 -0.65
N VAL A 171 -20.73 -2.32 -1.27
CA VAL A 171 -19.95 -2.99 -2.32
C VAL A 171 -19.81 -2.11 -3.56
N ALA A 172 -20.88 -1.45 -4.01
CA ALA A 172 -20.82 -0.53 -5.13
C ALA A 172 -19.85 0.63 -4.86
N ASN A 173 -19.86 1.17 -3.64
CA ASN A 173 -18.96 2.23 -3.19
C ASN A 173 -17.50 1.77 -3.13
N VAL A 174 -17.22 0.59 -2.59
CA VAL A 174 -15.87 -0.01 -2.58
C VAL A 174 -15.35 -0.17 -4.00
N ILE A 175 -16.16 -0.72 -4.91
CA ILE A 175 -15.78 -0.88 -6.32
C ILE A 175 -15.51 0.50 -6.95
N ALA A 176 -16.37 1.49 -6.70
CA ALA A 176 -16.16 2.85 -7.20
C ALA A 176 -14.84 3.46 -6.71
N TRP A 177 -14.44 3.18 -5.47
CA TRP A 177 -13.15 3.59 -4.92
C TRP A 177 -11.97 2.82 -5.50
N LEU A 178 -12.06 1.49 -5.62
CA LEU A 178 -11.04 0.66 -6.27
C LEU A 178 -10.79 1.10 -7.72
N ARG A 179 -11.84 1.57 -8.42
CA ARG A 179 -11.73 2.08 -9.78
C ARG A 179 -11.13 3.48 -9.90
N ARG A 180 -11.07 4.23 -8.81
CA ARG A 180 -10.29 5.48 -8.81
C ARG A 180 -8.82 5.08 -8.90
N PRO A 181 -8.04 5.64 -9.84
CA PRO A 181 -6.62 5.38 -9.83
C PRO A 181 -6.00 5.94 -8.54
N PRO A 182 -4.83 5.45 -8.10
CA PRO A 182 -4.21 5.90 -6.85
C PRO A 182 -4.10 7.42 -6.83
N ILE A 183 -4.62 8.08 -5.80
CA ILE A 183 -4.49 9.54 -5.64
C ILE A 183 -3.05 9.89 -5.29
N ARG A 184 -2.30 8.91 -4.78
CA ARG A 184 -0.94 9.07 -4.27
C ARG A 184 -0.03 8.01 -4.87
N ARG A 185 1.22 8.41 -5.14
CA ARG A 185 2.34 7.51 -5.42
C ARG A 185 3.45 7.73 -4.40
N VAL A 186 3.76 6.72 -3.61
CA VAL A 186 4.90 6.76 -2.69
C VAL A 186 6.21 6.63 -3.49
N LEU A 187 7.10 7.61 -3.33
CA LEU A 187 8.46 7.61 -3.86
C LEU A 187 9.46 7.12 -2.80
N PHE A 188 9.21 7.42 -1.52
CA PHE A 188 9.96 6.91 -0.38
C PHE A 188 9.10 6.85 0.88
N GLU A 189 9.06 5.67 1.51
CA GLU A 189 8.57 5.39 2.87
C GLU A 189 9.26 4.08 3.32
N ASP A 190 10.09 4.13 4.37
CA ASP A 190 10.83 2.99 4.94
C ASP A 190 11.77 2.19 4.02
N ASP A 191 11.73 2.35 2.69
CA ASP A 191 12.38 1.45 1.74
C ASP A 191 13.89 1.75 1.58
N PRO A 192 14.79 0.86 2.07
CA PRO A 192 16.23 1.07 1.95
C PRO A 192 16.73 1.01 0.50
N LYS A 193 15.94 0.47 -0.45
CA LYS A 193 16.33 0.39 -1.87
C LYS A 193 16.60 1.76 -2.49
N ILE A 194 16.06 2.84 -1.92
CA ILE A 194 16.35 4.20 -2.39
C ILE A 194 17.85 4.52 -2.39
N LEU A 195 18.62 3.92 -1.45
CA LEU A 195 20.06 4.13 -1.35
C LEU A 195 20.82 3.58 -2.57
N ASN A 196 20.29 2.56 -3.24
CA ASN A 196 20.88 2.02 -4.46
C ASN A 196 20.76 3.00 -5.64
N TRP A 197 19.76 3.88 -5.58
CA TRP A 197 19.46 4.82 -6.65
C TRP A 197 20.04 6.21 -6.40
N LEU A 198 20.11 6.68 -5.14
CA LEU A 198 20.77 7.95 -4.79
C LEU A 198 22.30 7.80 -4.73
N ASN A 199 22.89 7.50 -5.89
CA ASN A 199 24.27 7.03 -6.01
C ASN A 199 25.29 8.11 -6.48
N GLU A 200 24.82 9.31 -6.82
CA GLU A 200 25.66 10.45 -7.22
C GLU A 200 25.62 11.60 -6.19
N GLY A 201 26.58 12.53 -6.26
CA GLY A 201 26.68 13.69 -5.37
C GLY A 201 27.69 13.53 -4.23
N GLY A 202 28.13 14.65 -3.66
CA GLY A 202 29.23 14.73 -2.70
C GLY A 202 28.88 14.46 -1.23
N GLY A 203 27.59 14.23 -0.92
CA GLY A 203 27.14 13.86 0.42
C GLY A 203 27.17 12.34 0.67
N THR A 204 26.44 11.90 1.71
CA THR A 204 26.13 10.48 1.94
C THR A 204 24.65 10.32 2.23
N ALA A 205 24.08 9.17 1.83
CA ALA A 205 22.70 8.81 2.08
C ALA A 205 22.66 7.56 2.96
N SER A 206 21.82 7.56 3.99
CA SER A 206 21.67 6.44 4.93
C SER A 206 20.23 6.35 5.42
N ILE A 207 19.82 5.16 5.87
CA ILE A 207 18.51 4.97 6.52
C ILE A 207 18.67 5.14 8.02
N ASP A 208 17.80 5.96 8.62
CA ASP A 208 17.73 6.21 10.06
C ASP A 208 16.43 5.64 10.63
N THR A 209 16.52 4.71 11.58
CA THR A 209 15.36 4.07 12.22
C THR A 209 14.95 4.75 13.54
N GLY A 210 15.80 5.65 14.05
CA GLY A 210 15.59 6.37 15.30
C GLY A 210 14.68 7.58 15.13
N ASP A 211 14.98 8.45 14.17
CA ASP A 211 14.24 9.69 13.91
C ASP A 211 13.45 9.60 12.59
N LYS A 212 12.12 9.74 12.65
CA LYS A 212 11.21 9.52 11.49
C LYS A 212 9.92 10.32 11.62
N ALA A 213 9.35 10.70 10.49
CA ALA A 213 8.05 11.38 10.44
C ALA A 213 6.89 10.38 10.45
N SER A 214 7.07 9.22 9.81
CA SER A 214 6.14 8.10 9.83
C SER A 214 6.85 6.76 9.68
N GLY A 215 6.07 5.67 9.71
CA GLY A 215 6.59 4.34 9.46
C GLY A 215 7.65 3.91 10.48
N ARG A 216 8.73 3.34 9.96
CA ARG A 216 9.82 2.71 10.70
C ARG A 216 11.17 3.37 10.45
N ALA A 217 11.36 4.11 9.35
CA ALA A 217 12.63 4.72 9.01
C ALA A 217 12.53 5.95 8.11
N SER A 218 13.54 6.81 8.18
CA SER A 218 13.70 7.99 7.32
C SER A 218 15.01 7.99 6.55
N LEU A 219 15.10 8.84 5.53
CA LEU A 219 16.30 9.05 4.72
C LEU A 219 17.13 10.18 5.30
N LYS A 220 18.34 9.88 5.76
CA LYS A 220 19.31 10.87 6.23
C LYS A 220 20.33 11.20 5.14
N ILE A 221 20.54 12.49 4.92
CA ILE A 221 21.53 13.05 3.99
C ILE A 221 22.55 13.88 4.75
N THR A 222 23.84 13.64 4.51
CA THR A 222 24.90 14.57 4.90
C THR A 222 25.21 15.54 3.76
N PRO A 223 25.68 16.76 4.04
CA PRO A 223 26.03 17.71 3.00
C PRO A 223 27.04 17.13 2.00
N LEU A 224 26.95 17.50 0.71
CA LEU A 224 25.97 18.45 0.17
C LEU A 224 24.65 17.79 -0.22
N GLN A 225 24.71 16.77 -1.09
CA GLN A 225 23.53 16.08 -1.58
C GLN A 225 23.87 14.68 -2.05
N ARG A 226 22.85 13.83 -2.10
CA ARG A 226 22.87 12.57 -2.85
C ARG A 226 21.69 12.52 -3.79
N TYR A 227 21.90 12.09 -5.02
CA TYR A 227 20.90 12.23 -6.05
C TYR A 227 20.97 11.13 -7.11
N SER A 228 19.94 11.09 -7.93
CA SER A 228 20.00 10.53 -9.28
C SER A 228 19.05 11.32 -10.18
N PRO A 229 19.49 11.74 -11.38
CA PRO A 229 18.63 12.41 -12.34
C PRO A 229 17.63 11.44 -13.01
N ARG A 230 17.93 10.13 -12.95
CA ARG A 230 17.17 9.05 -13.58
C ARG A 230 17.08 7.85 -12.63
N ILE A 231 16.07 7.86 -11.77
CA ILE A 231 15.76 6.71 -10.92
C ILE A 231 15.03 5.65 -11.78
N PRO A 232 15.38 4.36 -11.65
CA PRO A 232 14.71 3.30 -12.40
C PRO A 232 13.18 3.35 -12.26
N ASN A 233 12.48 3.24 -13.39
CA ASN A 233 11.02 3.30 -13.50
C ASN A 233 10.37 4.64 -13.08
N TRP A 234 11.14 5.71 -12.89
CA TRP A 234 10.57 7.05 -12.70
C TRP A 234 10.34 7.72 -14.05
N SER A 235 9.06 7.95 -14.36
CA SER A 235 8.60 8.70 -15.53
C SER A 235 7.23 9.32 -15.21
N PHE A 236 7.18 10.11 -14.14
CA PHE A 236 5.92 10.62 -13.60
C PHE A 236 5.57 11.95 -14.26
N LYS A 237 4.45 12.00 -14.98
CA LYS A 237 3.99 13.21 -15.66
C LYS A 237 3.32 14.15 -14.67
N ILE A 238 3.80 15.40 -14.61
CA ILE A 238 3.18 16.46 -13.82
C ILE A 238 2.28 17.30 -14.73
N ARG A 239 0.99 17.43 -14.39
CA ARG A 239 -0.05 18.04 -15.24
C ARG A 239 -1.03 18.89 -14.42
N GLU A 240 -1.75 19.78 -15.11
CA GLU A 240 -2.82 20.60 -14.51
C GLU A 240 -3.97 19.75 -13.98
N ASN A 241 -4.45 18.87 -14.87
CA ASN A 241 -5.60 17.99 -14.69
C ASN A 241 -5.12 16.55 -14.89
N PRO A 242 -4.36 16.01 -13.93
CA PRO A 242 -3.67 14.74 -14.11
C PRO A 242 -4.62 13.56 -14.29
N GLY A 243 -4.31 12.70 -15.27
CA GLY A 243 -4.95 11.40 -15.48
C GLY A 243 -4.51 10.31 -14.48
N PRO A 244 -4.87 9.03 -14.71
CA PRO A 244 -4.63 7.92 -13.79
C PRO A 244 -3.19 7.74 -13.30
N ASP A 245 -2.21 7.93 -14.19
CA ASP A 245 -0.77 7.76 -13.92
C ASP A 245 0.00 9.08 -13.94
N GLU A 246 -0.72 10.20 -13.78
CA GLU A 246 -0.17 11.54 -13.75
C GLU A 246 -0.41 12.18 -12.38
N PHE A 247 0.38 13.20 -12.06
CA PHE A 247 0.37 13.83 -10.75
C PHE A 247 0.43 15.35 -10.89
N ARG A 248 0.24 16.06 -9.79
CA ARG A 248 0.31 17.52 -9.74
C ARG A 248 1.10 18.03 -8.56
N TYR A 249 1.00 17.34 -7.43
CA TYR A 249 1.59 17.80 -6.18
C TYR A 249 2.73 16.89 -5.74
N LEU A 250 3.72 17.49 -5.08
CA LEU A 250 4.74 16.78 -4.30
C LEU A 250 4.40 16.99 -2.82
N ARG A 251 4.33 15.91 -2.05
CA ARG A 251 4.31 15.95 -0.59
C ARG A 251 5.57 15.27 -0.06
N LEU A 252 6.20 15.89 0.93
CA LEU A 252 7.33 15.30 1.65
C LEU A 252 7.39 15.83 3.08
N ALA A 253 7.96 15.04 3.99
CA ALA A 253 8.38 15.49 5.30
C ALA A 253 9.90 15.72 5.29
N TRP A 254 10.34 16.81 5.90
CA TRP A 254 11.78 17.07 6.07
C TRP A 254 12.10 17.63 7.44
N LYS A 255 13.37 17.49 7.84
CA LYS A 255 13.92 17.99 9.10
C LYS A 255 15.40 18.31 8.93
N ALA A 256 15.86 19.38 9.57
CA ALA A 256 17.23 19.85 9.54
C ALA A 256 17.60 20.47 10.89
N PRO A 257 17.76 19.68 11.96
CA PRO A 257 17.95 20.20 13.31
C PRO A 257 19.32 20.87 13.49
N ALA A 258 20.32 20.40 12.75
CA ALA A 258 21.72 20.82 12.87
C ALA A 258 22.35 21.28 11.52
N ALA A 259 21.52 21.72 10.58
CA ALA A 259 21.97 22.25 9.27
C ALA A 259 21.67 23.76 9.16
N ASP A 260 22.15 24.45 8.14
CA ASP A 260 21.68 25.80 7.80
C ASP A 260 20.27 25.77 7.17
N GLY A 261 19.98 24.71 6.42
CA GLY A 261 18.71 24.51 5.73
C GLY A 261 18.58 23.11 5.14
N VAL A 262 17.46 22.90 4.46
CA VAL A 262 17.17 21.67 3.71
C VAL A 262 16.66 22.05 2.33
N MET A 263 17.00 21.26 1.33
CA MET A 263 16.56 21.45 -0.05
C MET A 263 16.18 20.13 -0.70
N VAL A 264 15.26 20.19 -1.66
CA VAL A 264 15.02 19.11 -2.61
C VAL A 264 14.98 19.68 -4.02
N GLU A 265 15.67 19.02 -4.95
CA GLU A 265 15.64 19.33 -6.38
C GLU A 265 15.03 18.16 -7.17
N LEU A 266 14.31 18.49 -8.25
CA LEU A 266 13.58 17.53 -9.08
C LEU A 266 14.09 17.55 -10.52
N ALA A 267 14.44 16.37 -11.06
CA ALA A 267 14.91 16.23 -12.44
C ALA A 267 13.74 16.16 -13.42
N ASN A 268 13.83 16.90 -14.51
CA ASN A 268 12.90 16.82 -15.64
C ASN A 268 13.56 16.10 -16.81
N ASN A 269 13.00 14.97 -17.26
CA ASN A 269 13.54 14.19 -18.39
C ASN A 269 15.05 13.86 -18.26
N GLY A 270 15.53 13.64 -17.03
CA GLY A 270 16.92 13.35 -16.72
C GLY A 270 17.84 14.57 -16.60
N ALA A 271 17.30 15.78 -16.58
CA ALA A 271 18.07 17.01 -16.44
C ALA A 271 17.70 17.79 -15.17
N TRP A 272 18.72 18.28 -14.47
CA TRP A 272 18.57 19.22 -13.37
C TRP A 272 18.29 20.64 -13.88
N PRO A 273 17.55 21.48 -13.14
CA PRO A 273 17.42 22.89 -13.46
C PRO A 273 18.77 23.62 -13.42
N SER A 274 18.92 24.71 -14.20
CA SER A 274 20.13 25.55 -14.18
C SER A 274 20.30 26.26 -12.84
N SER A 275 21.53 26.38 -12.32
CA SER A 275 21.81 26.99 -11.01
C SER A 275 21.20 28.38 -10.82
N GLY A 276 21.14 29.18 -11.89
CA GLY A 276 20.55 30.52 -11.89
C GLY A 276 19.02 30.58 -11.96
N SER A 277 18.32 29.44 -12.00
CA SER A 277 16.86 29.37 -12.05
C SER A 277 16.29 28.75 -10.77
N PRO A 278 15.20 29.28 -10.19
CA PRO A 278 14.53 28.69 -9.03
C PRO A 278 13.64 27.49 -9.38
N GLU A 279 13.52 27.13 -10.67
CA GLU A 279 12.68 26.01 -11.11
C GLU A 279 13.02 24.71 -10.40
N ARG A 280 11.98 23.94 -10.05
CA ARG A 280 12.10 22.55 -9.57
C ARG A 280 13.04 22.36 -8.38
N ARG A 281 13.27 23.42 -7.60
CA ARG A 281 13.99 23.40 -6.31
C ARG A 281 13.16 24.01 -5.20
N TYR A 282 13.07 23.31 -4.09
CA TYR A 282 12.42 23.79 -2.88
C TYR A 282 13.40 23.79 -1.72
N TYR A 283 13.37 24.82 -0.88
CA TYR A 283 14.18 24.84 0.33
C TYR A 283 13.48 25.48 1.53
N SER A 284 13.95 25.14 2.73
CA SER A 284 13.61 25.84 3.98
C SER A 284 14.86 26.16 4.80
N GLY A 285 14.84 27.27 5.51
CA GLY A 285 16.00 27.78 6.25
C GLY A 285 16.90 28.63 5.37
N LYS A 286 18.20 28.65 5.68
CA LYS A 286 19.19 29.40 4.91
C LYS A 286 19.65 28.56 3.71
N ASN A 287 19.54 29.12 2.51
CA ASN A 287 20.14 28.53 1.32
C ASN A 287 21.63 28.87 1.28
N SER A 288 22.49 27.91 1.58
CA SER A 288 23.95 28.06 1.57
C SER A 288 24.59 27.56 0.27
N SER A 289 23.81 27.22 -0.76
CA SER A 289 24.31 26.81 -2.07
C SER A 289 24.27 27.96 -3.08
N ASP A 290 24.91 27.75 -4.23
CA ASP A 290 24.88 28.68 -5.38
C ASP A 290 23.64 28.50 -6.27
N TRP A 291 22.68 27.67 -5.83
CA TRP A 291 21.49 27.33 -6.61
C TRP A 291 20.30 28.17 -6.17
N GLN A 292 19.71 28.95 -7.09
CA GLN A 292 18.44 29.62 -6.83
C GLN A 292 17.33 28.60 -6.53
N ALA A 293 16.42 28.88 -5.63
CA ALA A 293 15.38 27.91 -5.30
C ALA A 293 14.12 28.62 -4.82
N THR A 294 12.98 27.96 -4.96
CA THR A 294 11.72 28.43 -4.39
C THR A 294 11.73 28.22 -2.88
N ARG A 295 11.66 29.32 -2.12
CA ARG A 295 11.63 29.26 -0.66
C ARG A 295 10.26 28.74 -0.19
N VAL A 296 10.27 27.67 0.59
CA VAL A 296 9.09 27.12 1.25
C VAL A 296 8.88 27.79 2.61
N SER A 297 9.95 27.96 3.39
CA SER A 297 9.93 28.61 4.70
C SER A 297 11.24 29.33 4.97
N GLU A 298 11.18 30.52 5.56
CA GLU A 298 12.37 31.21 6.09
C GLU A 298 12.98 30.46 7.27
N LYS A 299 12.14 29.84 8.09
CA LYS A 299 12.58 29.08 9.27
C LYS A 299 13.07 27.71 8.83
N ARG A 300 14.23 27.33 9.37
CA ARG A 300 14.76 25.97 9.28
C ARG A 300 13.83 24.99 10.01
N PRO A 301 13.47 23.85 9.42
CA PRO A 301 12.63 22.85 10.09
C PRO A 301 13.45 22.08 11.12
N ILE A 302 13.45 22.55 12.38
CA ILE A 302 14.13 21.83 13.47
C ILE A 302 13.41 20.52 13.77
N GLU A 303 12.07 20.54 13.72
CA GLU A 303 11.19 19.37 13.82
C GLU A 303 10.66 18.94 12.45
N TRP A 304 10.17 17.69 12.38
CA TRP A 304 9.55 17.15 11.19
C TRP A 304 8.45 18.07 10.67
N THR A 305 8.64 18.56 9.46
CA THR A 305 7.72 19.49 8.81
C THR A 305 7.24 18.86 7.51
N VAL A 306 5.92 18.68 7.38
CA VAL A 306 5.31 18.20 6.14
C VAL A 306 5.05 19.39 5.22
N VAL A 307 5.45 19.26 3.97
CA VAL A 307 5.27 20.26 2.93
C VAL A 307 4.56 19.62 1.75
N THR A 308 3.54 20.28 1.23
CA THR A 308 2.88 19.94 -0.04
C THR A 308 3.04 21.11 -1.01
N ARG A 309 3.53 20.85 -2.22
CA ARG A 309 3.72 21.85 -3.28
C ARG A 309 2.92 21.49 -4.52
N ASP A 310 2.30 22.50 -5.13
CA ASP A 310 1.60 22.37 -6.42
C ASP A 310 2.63 22.56 -7.53
N MET A 311 3.29 21.47 -7.93
CA MET A 311 4.40 21.54 -8.87
C MET A 311 3.95 22.04 -10.24
N TRP A 312 2.72 21.72 -10.67
CA TRP A 312 2.22 22.22 -11.95
C TRP A 312 1.99 23.72 -11.92
N LYS A 313 1.37 24.25 -10.86
CA LYS A 313 1.16 25.71 -10.73
C LYS A 313 2.49 26.47 -10.72
N GLU A 314 3.54 25.86 -10.20
CA GLU A 314 4.84 26.48 -10.02
C GLU A 314 5.77 26.32 -11.24
N PHE A 315 5.72 25.18 -11.94
CA PHE A 315 6.68 24.83 -12.98
C PHE A 315 6.05 24.34 -14.31
N GLY A 316 4.72 24.28 -14.40
CA GLY A 316 4.01 23.77 -15.56
C GLY A 316 4.18 22.26 -15.78
N ASP A 317 4.00 21.84 -17.04
CA ASP A 317 4.09 20.44 -17.44
C ASP A 317 5.54 19.97 -17.49
N PHE A 318 5.83 18.86 -16.80
CA PHE A 318 7.13 18.19 -16.91
C PHE A 318 7.05 16.69 -16.62
N THR A 319 8.16 15.97 -16.78
CA THR A 319 8.27 14.55 -16.46
C THR A 319 9.32 14.35 -15.38
N LEU A 320 8.90 14.02 -14.18
CA LEU A 320 9.77 13.74 -13.05
C LEU A 320 10.48 12.39 -13.24
N THR A 321 11.82 12.45 -13.31
CA THR A 321 12.67 11.25 -13.50
C THR A 321 13.66 11.03 -12.36
N GLY A 322 13.84 12.00 -11.47
CA GLY A 322 14.88 11.95 -10.46
C GLY A 322 14.70 13.00 -9.36
N ILE A 323 15.45 12.84 -8.28
CA ILE A 323 15.38 13.68 -7.10
C ILE A 323 16.77 13.86 -6.48
N ALA A 324 17.05 15.04 -5.93
CA ALA A 324 18.23 15.33 -5.14
C ALA A 324 17.82 15.90 -3.77
N PRO A 325 17.71 15.04 -2.75
CA PRO A 325 17.65 15.48 -1.36
C PRO A 325 18.99 16.09 -0.94
N THR A 326 18.93 17.31 -0.39
CA THR A 326 20.11 18.16 -0.16
C THR A 326 20.10 18.69 1.26
N ALA A 327 21.25 18.56 1.92
CA ALA A 327 21.48 19.00 3.28
C ALA A 327 22.43 20.21 3.23
N LEU A 328 21.95 21.38 3.66
CA LEU A 328 22.68 22.64 3.52
C LEU A 328 23.42 22.94 4.82
N GLY A 329 24.75 22.82 4.85
CA GLY A 329 25.58 23.19 6.02
C GLY A 329 25.53 22.23 7.21
N GLY A 330 24.77 21.13 7.14
CA GLY A 330 24.70 20.07 8.15
C GLY A 330 23.71 18.98 7.74
N PRO A 331 23.54 17.89 8.52
CA PRO A 331 22.68 16.77 8.11
C PRO A 331 21.20 17.16 8.07
N ALA A 332 20.49 16.58 7.10
CA ALA A 332 19.04 16.73 6.93
C ALA A 332 18.38 15.36 6.74
N TRP A 333 17.11 15.27 7.11
CA TRP A 333 16.31 14.07 7.02
C TRP A 333 15.09 14.32 6.14
N PHE A 334 14.69 13.28 5.42
CA PHE A 334 13.57 13.26 4.49
C PHE A 334 12.74 12.01 4.74
N ASP A 335 11.44 12.16 4.64
CA ASP A 335 10.48 11.07 4.84
C ASP A 335 9.19 11.36 4.05
N ARG A 336 8.32 10.37 3.90
CA ARG A 336 7.01 10.52 3.23
C ARG A 336 7.06 11.20 1.86
N ILE A 337 8.05 10.87 1.03
CA ILE A 337 8.17 11.50 -0.28
C ILE A 337 7.14 10.88 -1.22
N GLU A 338 6.19 11.67 -1.66
CA GLU A 338 4.99 11.19 -2.34
C GLU A 338 4.55 12.16 -3.45
N LEU A 339 4.04 11.63 -4.56
CA LEU A 339 3.31 12.42 -5.54
C LEU A 339 1.82 12.31 -5.28
N LEU A 340 1.08 13.41 -5.46
CA LEU A 340 -0.38 13.42 -5.35
C LEU A 340 -1.01 13.91 -6.65
N ARG A 341 -2.14 13.30 -7.03
CA ARG A 341 -2.96 13.67 -8.19
C ARG A 341 -3.91 14.83 -7.87
N ALA A 342 -4.44 14.85 -6.66
CA ALA A 342 -5.33 15.89 -6.16
C ALA A 342 -4.70 16.59 -4.94
N ALA A 343 -5.20 17.78 -4.61
CA ALA A 343 -4.83 18.46 -3.38
C ALA A 343 -5.16 17.55 -2.18
N PRO A 344 -4.32 17.54 -1.13
CA PRO A 344 -4.48 16.69 0.04
C PRO A 344 -5.74 16.98 0.86
#